data_AF-A0A938X1L6-F1
#
_entry.id   AF-A0A938X1L6-F1
#
_cell.length_a   1.000
_cell.length_b   1.000
_cell.length_c   1.000
_cell.angle_alpha   90.00
_cell.angle_beta   90.00
_cell.angle_gamma   90.00
#
_symmetry.space_group_name_H-M   'P 1'
#
loop_
_entity.id
_entity.type
_entity.pdbx_description
1 polymer ?
#
loop_
_entity_poly.entity_id
_entity_poly.type
_entity_poly.pdbx_seq_one_letter_code
_entity_poly.pdbx_strand_id
1 'polypeptide(L)'
;MIFRQEKHPSKRRQQVYRYYVIIAAAALVLIGGGLGIVLSRNSRPETKEASLTKEQKELYRLAGPHIETQKERIERVRMEATAAGYPEGVIELLDKNPATVSYVEDYGEKQGQIYAEDIGDDYVDGQIPLLIQWDERWGYAPYGTSVVAVSGCGPTCMAMVAAGLRHDPTITPAKVAEYGTQNQYVDEENNTYWAFMQEAGKNWGLSCYSGFLSEEELSAELSAGHPVICSMGPGYFTQNGHFIVMTGYENGQIRINDPFSTENSGRTWTYGEIHDQIKAMWVYQIDQG
;
A
#
# COMPACT_ATOMS: atom_id res chain seq x y z
N MET A 1 16.30 39.11 37.39
CA MET A 1 16.86 37.76 37.64
C MET A 1 15.82 36.75 37.17
N ILE A 2 15.91 36.25 35.94
CA ILE A 2 14.92 35.34 35.35
C ILE A 2 15.48 33.92 35.49
N PHE A 3 14.90 33.12 36.38
CA PHE A 3 15.21 31.70 36.49
C PHE A 3 14.53 30.95 35.35
N ARG A 4 15.33 30.39 34.44
CA ARG A 4 14.89 29.47 33.39
C ARG A 4 14.64 28.10 34.05
N GLN A 5 13.37 27.70 34.20
CA GLN A 5 13.05 26.34 34.64
C GLN A 5 13.41 25.35 33.52
N GLU A 6 14.37 24.46 33.80
CA GLU A 6 14.60 23.27 32.98
C GLU A 6 13.39 22.34 33.10
N LYS A 7 12.67 22.13 32.00
CA LYS A 7 11.60 21.12 31.93
C LYS A 7 12.25 19.73 31.94
N HIS A 8 12.26 19.06 33.09
CA HIS A 8 12.63 17.65 33.17
C HIS A 8 11.68 16.79 32.31
N PRO A 9 12.20 15.95 31.40
CA PRO A 9 11.36 15.08 30.58
C PRO A 9 10.63 14.05 31.45
N SER A 10 9.36 13.77 31.12
CA SER A 10 8.55 12.81 31.87
C SER A 10 9.20 11.41 31.87
N LYS A 11 8.99 10.64 32.94
CA LYS A 11 9.57 9.28 33.10
C LYS A 11 9.31 8.38 31.87
N ARG A 12 8.13 8.52 31.25
CA ARG A 12 7.76 7.81 30.01
C ARG A 12 8.62 8.24 28.81
N ARG A 13 8.92 9.52 28.64
CA ARG A 13 9.82 10.02 27.58
C ARG A 13 11.26 9.54 27.75
N GLN A 14 11.74 9.44 28.99
CA GLN A 14 13.08 8.92 29.27
C GLN A 14 13.20 7.41 29.01
N GLN A 15 12.14 6.64 29.28
CA GLN A 15 12.09 5.21 28.94
C GLN A 15 12.12 4.98 27.44
N VAL A 16 11.31 5.73 26.69
CA VAL A 16 11.25 5.64 25.22
C VAL A 16 12.60 6.05 24.59
N TYR A 17 13.23 7.13 25.07
CA TYR A 17 14.55 7.54 24.58
C TYR A 17 15.62 6.45 24.82
N ARG A 18 15.61 5.81 25.99
CA ARG A 18 16.54 4.70 26.29
C ARG A 18 16.31 3.48 25.41
N TYR A 19 15.05 3.19 25.08
CA TYR A 19 14.68 2.10 24.17
C TYR A 19 15.21 2.35 22.75
N TYR A 20 15.03 3.56 22.20
CA TYR A 20 15.56 3.90 20.87
C TYR A 20 17.09 3.96 20.81
N VAL A 21 17.77 4.36 21.89
CA VAL A 21 19.24 4.25 21.98
C VAL A 21 19.70 2.80 21.93
N ILE A 22 18.94 1.86 22.52
CA ILE A 22 19.24 0.42 22.48
C ILE A 22 19.00 -0.14 21.08
N ILE A 23 17.91 0.22 20.41
CA ILE A 23 17.64 -0.19 19.01
C ILE A 23 18.70 0.36 18.06
N ALA A 24 19.02 1.66 18.15
CA ALA A 24 20.04 2.27 17.31
C ALA A 24 21.42 1.61 17.53
N ALA A 25 21.75 1.25 18.77
CA ALA A 25 22.97 0.49 19.07
C ALA A 25 22.94 -0.93 18.50
N ALA A 26 21.78 -1.61 18.53
CA ALA A 26 21.62 -2.94 17.95
C ALA A 26 21.71 -2.94 16.41
N ALA A 27 21.08 -1.95 15.76
CA ALA A 27 21.16 -1.75 14.31
C ALA A 27 22.60 -1.43 13.85
N LEU A 28 23.35 -0.62 14.60
CA LEU A 28 24.76 -0.35 14.33
C LEU A 28 25.65 -1.60 14.46
N VAL A 29 25.31 -2.52 15.36
CA VAL A 29 26.03 -3.80 15.51
C VAL A 29 25.75 -4.74 14.33
N LEU A 30 24.52 -4.75 13.80
CA LEU A 30 24.17 -5.53 12.60
C LEU A 30 24.86 -5.00 11.34
N ILE A 31 24.94 -3.67 11.17
CA ILE A 31 25.66 -3.03 10.05
C ILE A 31 27.18 -3.28 10.16
N GLY A 32 27.75 -3.22 11.37
CA GLY A 32 29.17 -3.54 11.61
C GLY A 32 29.52 -5.00 11.30
N GLY A 33 28.58 -5.92 11.51
CA GLY A 33 28.71 -7.33 11.11
C GLY A 33 28.77 -7.52 9.59
N GLY A 34 27.98 -6.76 8.82
CA GLY A 34 27.97 -6.80 7.36
C GLY A 34 29.27 -6.28 6.71
N LEU A 35 29.86 -5.21 7.25
CA LEU A 35 31.14 -4.68 6.76
C LEU A 35 32.34 -5.59 7.08
N GLY A 36 32.30 -6.33 8.19
CA GLY A 36 33.35 -7.29 8.55
C GLY A 36 33.43 -8.53 7.64
N ILE A 37 32.35 -8.86 6.95
CA ILE A 37 32.27 -10.04 6.06
C ILE A 37 33.00 -9.80 4.72
N VAL A 38 33.15 -8.54 4.28
CA VAL A 38 33.82 -8.23 2.99
C VAL A 38 35.35 -8.27 3.08
N LEU A 39 35.95 -8.25 4.28
CA LEU A 39 37.41 -8.18 4.44
C LEU A 39 38.09 -9.44 5.04
N SER A 40 37.39 -10.56 5.21
CA SER A 40 38.03 -11.78 5.72
C SER A 40 37.60 -13.04 4.96
N ARG A 41 38.26 -13.29 3.83
CA ARG A 41 38.18 -14.53 3.07
C ARG A 41 39.17 -15.54 3.66
N ASN A 42 38.78 -16.20 4.76
CA ASN A 42 39.24 -17.52 5.25
C ASN A 42 39.13 -17.59 6.77
N SER A 43 37.91 -17.79 7.28
CA SER A 43 37.62 -18.43 8.57
C SER A 43 36.11 -18.70 8.62
N ARG A 44 35.70 -19.90 9.06
CA ARG A 44 34.28 -20.23 9.28
C ARG A 44 33.63 -19.18 10.19
N PRO A 45 32.42 -18.68 9.92
CA PRO A 45 31.77 -17.74 10.82
C PRO A 45 31.25 -18.54 12.03
N GLU A 46 31.93 -18.41 13.16
CA GLU A 46 31.27 -18.62 14.45
C GLU A 46 30.29 -17.47 14.65
N THR A 47 29.00 -17.78 14.65
CA THR A 47 27.94 -16.89 15.08
C THR A 47 28.15 -16.57 16.57
N LYS A 48 28.86 -15.47 16.85
CA LYS A 48 28.83 -14.86 18.19
C LYS A 48 27.48 -14.20 18.37
N GLU A 49 26.56 -14.88 19.06
CA GLU A 49 25.42 -14.21 19.69
C GLU A 49 25.95 -13.02 20.51
N ALA A 50 25.49 -11.82 20.20
CA ALA A 50 25.83 -10.63 20.95
C ALA A 50 25.27 -10.76 22.38
N SER A 51 26.14 -11.04 23.36
CA SER A 51 25.73 -11.14 24.76
C SER A 51 25.54 -9.74 25.37
N LEU A 52 24.32 -9.42 25.80
CA LEU A 52 24.02 -8.16 26.49
C LEU A 52 24.94 -7.96 27.71
N THR A 53 25.46 -6.74 27.87
CA THR A 53 26.25 -6.35 29.05
C THR A 53 25.40 -6.38 30.31
N LYS A 54 26.06 -6.42 31.48
CA LYS A 54 25.38 -6.44 32.78
C LYS A 54 24.44 -5.25 32.97
N GLU A 55 24.86 -4.07 32.51
CA GLU A 55 24.04 -2.84 32.52
C GLU A 55 22.84 -2.94 31.59
N GLN A 56 23.01 -3.50 30.39
CA GLN A 56 21.90 -3.73 29.45
C GLN A 56 20.88 -4.72 30.01
N LYS A 57 21.33 -5.80 30.65
CA LYS A 57 20.46 -6.78 31.32
C LYS A 57 19.66 -6.16 32.46
N GLU A 58 20.28 -5.25 33.22
CA GLU A 58 19.64 -4.54 34.33
C GLU A 58 18.64 -3.48 33.82
N LEU A 59 18.97 -2.78 32.73
CA LEU A 59 18.05 -1.91 31.99
C LEU A 59 16.83 -2.67 31.45
N TYR A 60 17.02 -3.84 30.83
CA TYR A 60 15.94 -4.71 30.36
C TYR A 60 15.04 -5.19 31.51
N ARG A 61 15.64 -5.61 32.62
CA ARG A 61 14.91 -6.06 33.81
C ARG A 61 14.09 -4.95 34.46
N LEU A 62 14.59 -3.70 34.45
CA LEU A 62 13.90 -2.53 34.97
C LEU A 62 12.80 -2.01 34.03
N ALA A 63 12.92 -2.23 32.72
CA ALA A 63 11.96 -1.78 31.72
C ALA A 63 10.69 -2.66 31.64
N GLY A 64 10.78 -3.93 32.05
CA GLY A 64 9.70 -4.92 31.87
C GLY A 64 9.55 -5.34 30.39
N PRO A 65 8.65 -6.30 30.10
CA PRO A 65 8.34 -6.66 28.72
C PRO A 65 7.67 -5.47 28.02
N HIS A 66 8.40 -4.80 27.14
CA HIS A 66 7.87 -3.73 26.31
C HIS A 66 7.19 -4.35 25.10
N ILE A 67 5.87 -4.24 25.03
CA ILE A 67 5.11 -4.53 23.81
C ILE A 67 5.18 -3.26 22.97
N GLU A 68 5.83 -3.34 21.82
CA GLU A 68 5.93 -2.24 20.86
C GLU A 68 4.52 -1.82 20.43
N THR A 69 4.20 -0.53 20.58
CA THR A 69 2.94 0.02 20.05
C THR A 69 3.04 0.19 18.53
N GLN A 70 1.90 0.24 17.82
CA GLN A 70 1.88 0.48 16.37
C GLN A 70 2.64 1.76 15.99
N LYS A 71 2.51 2.82 16.79
CA LYS A 71 3.23 4.08 16.58
C LYS A 71 4.74 3.89 16.72
N GLU A 72 5.19 3.15 17.73
CA GLU A 72 6.61 2.85 17.92
C GLU A 72 7.15 1.99 16.78
N ARG A 73 6.37 1.00 16.31
CA ARG A 73 6.71 0.18 15.13
C ARG A 73 6.90 1.04 13.88
N ILE A 74 5.96 1.94 13.60
CA ILE A 74 6.04 2.84 12.42
C ILE A 74 7.29 3.72 12.48
N GLU A 75 7.60 4.32 13.62
CA GLU A 75 8.79 5.16 13.76
C GLU A 75 10.09 4.35 13.60
N ARG A 76 10.15 3.15 14.18
CA ARG A 76 11.29 2.24 14.00
C ARG A 76 11.47 1.86 12.53
N VAL A 77 10.40 1.37 11.87
CA VAL A 77 10.44 0.97 10.45
C VAL A 77 10.83 2.15 9.56
N ARG A 78 10.36 3.36 9.84
CA ARG A 78 10.78 4.58 9.13
C ARG A 78 12.28 4.84 9.26
N MET A 79 12.81 4.74 10.47
CA MET A 79 14.24 4.94 10.73
C MET A 79 15.10 3.89 10.01
N GLU A 80 14.69 2.62 10.07
CA GLU A 80 15.36 1.50 9.40
C GLU A 80 15.33 1.66 7.88
N ALA A 81 14.16 1.94 7.30
CA ALA A 81 13.98 2.18 5.87
C ALA A 81 14.79 3.38 5.37
N THR A 82 14.83 4.47 6.14
CA THR A 82 15.64 5.66 5.81
C THR A 82 17.13 5.33 5.86
N ALA A 83 17.58 4.60 6.88
CA ALA A 83 18.98 4.19 7.01
C ALA A 83 19.41 3.21 5.89
N ALA A 84 18.48 2.36 5.45
CA ALA A 84 18.68 1.43 4.34
C ALA A 84 18.58 2.09 2.94
N GLY A 85 18.16 3.35 2.87
CA GLY A 85 18.05 4.10 1.62
C GLY A 85 16.88 3.65 0.74
N TYR A 86 15.76 3.23 1.34
CA TYR A 86 14.55 2.89 0.58
C TYR A 86 14.02 4.13 -0.20
N PRO A 87 13.33 3.92 -1.33
CA PRO A 87 12.74 5.03 -2.07
C PRO A 87 11.80 5.86 -1.18
N GLU A 88 11.84 7.19 -1.34
CA GLU A 88 11.05 8.12 -0.53
C GLU A 88 9.56 7.78 -0.54
N GLY A 89 9.00 7.49 -1.72
CA GLY A 89 7.59 7.11 -1.87
C GLY A 89 7.20 5.84 -1.10
N VAL A 90 8.13 4.90 -0.88
CA VAL A 90 7.89 3.70 -0.04
C VAL A 90 7.85 4.08 1.44
N ILE A 91 8.74 4.97 1.88
CA ILE A 91 8.76 5.45 3.28
C ILE A 91 7.50 6.27 3.58
N GLU A 92 7.06 7.12 2.65
CA GLU A 92 5.85 7.94 2.76
C GLU A 92 4.56 7.13 2.90
N LEU A 93 4.55 5.84 2.51
CA LEU A 93 3.40 4.96 2.74
C LEU A 93 3.02 4.92 4.22
N LEU A 94 4.00 4.99 5.12
CA LEU A 94 3.78 4.99 6.57
C LEU A 94 2.98 6.21 7.06
N ASP A 95 3.10 7.35 6.36
CA ASP A 95 2.34 8.57 6.66
C ASP A 95 0.94 8.52 6.05
N LYS A 96 0.84 8.00 4.83
CA LYS A 96 -0.41 7.95 4.06
C LYS A 96 -1.35 6.87 4.57
N ASN A 97 -0.81 5.72 4.98
CA ASN A 97 -1.58 4.59 5.49
C ASN A 97 -0.75 3.74 6.49
N PRO A 98 -1.03 3.83 7.79
CA PRO A 98 -0.38 3.03 8.83
C PRO A 98 -0.45 1.51 8.65
N ALA A 99 -1.41 0.99 7.87
CA ALA A 99 -1.53 -0.44 7.58
C ALA A 99 -0.38 -0.97 6.69
N THR A 100 0.33 -0.08 5.99
CA THR A 100 1.46 -0.43 5.12
C THR A 100 2.75 -0.77 5.87
N VAL A 101 2.76 -0.66 7.20
CA VAL A 101 3.98 -0.82 8.00
C VAL A 101 4.70 -2.16 7.79
N SER A 102 3.96 -3.26 7.63
CA SER A 102 4.55 -4.57 7.33
C SER A 102 5.14 -4.61 5.92
N TYR A 103 4.46 -4.00 4.93
CA TYR A 103 4.96 -3.91 3.57
C TYR A 103 6.31 -3.18 3.52
N VAL A 104 6.42 -2.04 4.21
CA VAL A 104 7.64 -1.23 4.26
C VAL A 104 8.76 -1.94 5.02
N GLU A 105 8.44 -2.62 6.12
CA GLU A 105 9.41 -3.41 6.90
C GLU A 105 10.07 -4.49 6.02
N ASP A 106 9.27 -5.21 5.23
CA ASP A 106 9.74 -6.32 4.38
C ASP A 106 10.35 -5.85 3.03
N TYR A 107 10.28 -4.56 2.69
CA TYR A 107 10.62 -4.05 1.35
C TYR A 107 12.04 -4.38 0.90
N GLY A 108 13.04 -4.31 1.79
CA GLY A 108 14.43 -4.57 1.45
C GLY A 108 14.68 -5.99 0.96
N GLU A 109 13.97 -6.96 1.52
CA GLU A 109 14.05 -8.37 1.14
C GLU A 109 13.19 -8.68 -0.09
N LYS A 110 12.03 -8.01 -0.20
CA LYS A 110 10.99 -8.39 -1.15
C LYS A 110 10.95 -7.61 -2.47
N GLN A 111 11.57 -6.43 -2.54
CA GLN A 111 11.51 -5.55 -3.70
C GLN A 111 11.87 -6.24 -5.03
N GLY A 112 11.14 -5.91 -6.10
CA GLY A 112 11.41 -6.42 -7.45
C GLY A 112 10.94 -7.85 -7.71
N GLN A 113 10.22 -8.47 -6.76
CA GLN A 113 9.68 -9.82 -6.89
C GLN A 113 8.15 -9.78 -6.96
N ILE A 114 7.58 -10.77 -7.67
CA ILE A 114 6.15 -11.07 -7.70
C ILE A 114 5.96 -12.40 -6.98
N TYR A 115 5.03 -12.46 -6.02
CA TYR A 115 4.86 -13.61 -5.14
C TYR A 115 3.61 -14.43 -5.45
N ALA A 116 2.74 -13.95 -6.34
CA ALA A 116 1.57 -14.70 -6.79
C ALA A 116 1.32 -14.53 -8.30
N GLU A 117 0.95 -15.63 -8.95
CA GLU A 117 0.54 -15.66 -10.35
C GLU A 117 -0.96 -15.39 -10.55
N ASP A 118 -1.75 -15.51 -9.48
CA ASP A 118 -3.18 -15.27 -9.44
C ASP A 118 -3.59 -14.59 -8.12
N ILE A 119 -4.88 -14.27 -7.99
CA ILE A 119 -5.46 -13.65 -6.80
C ILE A 119 -5.46 -14.62 -5.60
N GLY A 120 -5.40 -15.93 -5.82
CA GLY A 120 -5.45 -16.93 -4.75
C GLY A 120 -6.83 -17.09 -4.10
N ASP A 121 -6.84 -17.61 -2.88
CA ASP A 121 -8.04 -18.09 -2.16
C ASP A 121 -9.08 -17.00 -1.84
N ASP A 122 -8.70 -15.73 -1.91
CA ASP A 122 -9.61 -14.58 -1.68
C ASP A 122 -10.54 -14.34 -2.88
N TYR A 123 -10.30 -14.99 -4.02
CA TYR A 123 -11.10 -14.83 -5.22
C TYR A 123 -12.46 -15.54 -5.09
N VAL A 124 -13.53 -14.80 -5.35
CA VAL A 124 -14.88 -15.34 -5.40
C VAL A 124 -15.47 -15.11 -6.78
N ASP A 125 -15.78 -16.20 -7.47
CA ASP A 125 -16.33 -16.19 -8.82
C ASP A 125 -17.63 -15.36 -8.89
N GLY A 126 -17.76 -14.55 -9.95
CA GLY A 126 -18.90 -13.67 -10.15
C GLY A 126 -18.94 -12.42 -9.25
N GLN A 127 -17.87 -12.14 -8.49
CA GLN A 127 -17.72 -10.89 -7.74
C GLN A 127 -16.58 -10.05 -8.30
N ILE A 128 -16.66 -8.74 -8.11
CA ILE A 128 -15.52 -7.85 -8.30
C ILE A 128 -14.63 -7.94 -7.05
N PRO A 129 -13.44 -8.57 -7.13
CA PRO A 129 -12.60 -8.79 -5.96
C PRO A 129 -12.10 -7.46 -5.38
N LEU A 130 -11.93 -7.39 -4.06
CA LEU A 130 -11.17 -6.32 -3.43
C LEU A 130 -9.69 -6.71 -3.48
N LEU A 131 -8.88 -5.92 -4.20
CA LEU A 131 -7.44 -6.11 -4.28
C LEU A 131 -6.74 -4.90 -3.67
N ILE A 132 -5.75 -5.14 -2.82
CA ILE A 132 -5.03 -4.07 -2.12
C ILE A 132 -3.68 -3.86 -2.82
N GLN A 133 -3.37 -2.63 -3.25
CA GLN A 133 -2.19 -2.34 -4.08
C GLN A 133 -0.87 -2.62 -3.34
N TRP A 134 -0.87 -2.56 -2.01
CA TRP A 134 0.29 -2.83 -1.15
C TRP A 134 0.33 -4.27 -0.62
N ASP A 135 -0.56 -5.15 -1.07
CA ASP A 135 -0.53 -6.58 -0.73
C ASP A 135 0.79 -7.22 -1.18
N GLU A 136 1.39 -8.06 -0.33
CA GLU A 136 2.71 -8.63 -0.59
C GLU A 136 2.78 -9.50 -1.85
N ARG A 137 1.65 -10.03 -2.31
CA ARG A 137 1.55 -10.85 -3.53
C ARG A 137 2.06 -10.12 -4.78
N TRP A 138 1.86 -8.80 -4.86
CA TRP A 138 2.16 -7.99 -6.05
C TRP A 138 2.68 -6.57 -5.76
N GLY A 139 2.58 -6.06 -4.53
CA GLY A 139 2.87 -4.67 -4.20
C GLY A 139 4.32 -4.26 -4.47
N TYR A 140 5.24 -5.22 -4.43
CA TYR A 140 6.67 -5.04 -4.72
C TYR A 140 7.01 -5.03 -6.22
N ALA A 141 6.04 -5.35 -7.08
CA ALA A 141 6.22 -5.35 -8.53
C ALA A 141 6.44 -3.91 -9.04
N PRO A 142 7.24 -3.74 -10.10
CA PRO A 142 7.47 -2.43 -10.70
C PRO A 142 6.21 -1.85 -11.35
N TYR A 143 6.08 -0.53 -11.29
CA TYR A 143 5.10 0.22 -12.07
C TYR A 143 5.65 1.62 -12.40
N GLY A 144 5.89 1.89 -13.68
CA GLY A 144 6.64 3.07 -14.10
C GLY A 144 8.07 3.06 -13.54
N THR A 145 8.44 4.13 -12.83
CA THR A 145 9.71 4.24 -12.09
C THR A 145 9.58 3.88 -10.60
N SER A 146 8.40 3.43 -10.18
CA SER A 146 8.07 3.08 -8.79
C SER A 146 7.58 1.63 -8.68
N VAL A 147 6.81 1.33 -7.62
CA VAL A 147 6.21 0.01 -7.34
C VAL A 147 4.70 0.13 -7.18
N VAL A 148 3.99 -0.98 -7.42
CA VAL A 148 2.51 -1.05 -7.33
C VAL A 148 1.98 -0.53 -5.99
N ALA A 149 2.66 -0.81 -4.88
CA ALA A 149 2.24 -0.33 -3.56
C ALA A 149 2.17 1.20 -3.46
N VAL A 150 3.01 1.93 -4.20
CA VAL A 150 3.12 3.40 -4.13
C VAL A 150 2.22 4.09 -5.14
N SER A 151 2.20 3.62 -6.39
CA SER A 151 1.53 4.31 -7.51
C SER A 151 0.48 3.45 -8.24
N GLY A 152 0.19 2.26 -7.74
CA GLY A 152 -0.59 1.24 -8.46
C GLY A 152 -2.11 1.31 -8.29
N CYS A 153 -2.71 2.40 -7.81
CA CYS A 153 -4.16 2.46 -7.61
C CYS A 153 -4.93 2.20 -8.92
N GLY A 154 -4.49 2.82 -10.03
CA GLY A 154 -5.07 2.61 -11.35
C GLY A 154 -5.01 1.16 -11.84
N PRO A 155 -3.83 0.53 -11.98
CA PRO A 155 -3.73 -0.86 -12.40
C PRO A 155 -4.42 -1.83 -11.42
N THR A 156 -4.43 -1.53 -10.12
CA THR A 156 -5.16 -2.36 -9.15
C THR A 156 -6.67 -2.29 -9.38
N CYS A 157 -7.24 -1.10 -9.61
CA CYS A 157 -8.67 -0.95 -9.97
C CYS A 157 -9.02 -1.67 -11.27
N MET A 158 -8.19 -1.56 -12.30
CA MET A 158 -8.39 -2.27 -13.56
C MET A 158 -8.29 -3.79 -13.37
N ALA A 159 -7.36 -4.28 -12.55
CA ALA A 159 -7.26 -5.69 -12.20
C ALA A 159 -8.53 -6.21 -11.52
N MET A 160 -9.09 -5.46 -10.56
CA MET A 160 -10.36 -5.84 -9.91
C MET A 160 -11.49 -6.00 -10.93
N VAL A 161 -11.68 -4.98 -11.78
CA VAL A 161 -12.75 -4.98 -12.78
C VAL A 161 -12.56 -6.11 -13.79
N ALA A 162 -11.34 -6.27 -14.31
CA ALA A 162 -11.03 -7.30 -15.30
C ALA A 162 -11.13 -8.71 -14.73
N ALA A 163 -10.51 -9.00 -13.58
CA ALA A 163 -10.59 -10.32 -12.96
C ALA A 163 -12.04 -10.71 -12.61
N GLY A 164 -12.83 -9.75 -12.10
CA GLY A 164 -14.21 -9.97 -11.72
C GLY A 164 -15.13 -10.23 -12.92
N LEU A 165 -15.09 -9.37 -13.94
CA LEU A 165 -15.94 -9.54 -15.13
C LEU A 165 -15.53 -10.75 -15.97
N ARG A 166 -14.22 -11.05 -16.07
CA ARG A 166 -13.71 -12.15 -16.89
C ARG A 166 -13.74 -13.52 -16.21
N HIS A 167 -14.13 -13.57 -14.94
CA HIS A 167 -14.06 -14.80 -14.17
C HIS A 167 -12.63 -15.39 -14.15
N ASP A 168 -11.62 -14.52 -14.12
CA ASP A 168 -10.20 -14.88 -14.32
C ASP A 168 -9.33 -14.35 -13.17
N PRO A 169 -9.00 -15.19 -12.18
CA PRO A 169 -8.16 -14.80 -11.05
C PRO A 169 -6.70 -14.57 -11.43
N THR A 170 -6.28 -14.91 -12.66
CA THR A 170 -4.88 -14.71 -13.09
C THR A 170 -4.58 -13.25 -13.46
N ILE A 171 -5.60 -12.39 -13.54
CA ILE A 171 -5.46 -10.96 -13.83
C ILE A 171 -5.12 -10.20 -12.53
N THR A 172 -3.84 -10.27 -12.14
CA THR A 172 -3.34 -9.64 -10.91
C THR A 172 -2.94 -8.17 -11.11
N PRO A 173 -2.89 -7.35 -10.04
CA PRO A 173 -2.40 -5.98 -10.12
C PRO A 173 -0.99 -5.87 -10.71
N ALA A 174 -0.09 -6.82 -10.43
CA ALA A 174 1.25 -6.84 -11.02
C ALA A 174 1.21 -6.98 -12.55
N LYS A 175 0.41 -7.90 -13.10
CA LYS A 175 0.27 -8.11 -14.55
C LYS A 175 -0.35 -6.90 -15.25
N VAL A 176 -1.33 -6.28 -14.61
CA VAL A 176 -2.00 -5.08 -15.13
C VAL A 176 -1.07 -3.86 -15.07
N ALA A 177 -0.25 -3.73 -14.01
CA ALA A 177 0.78 -2.69 -13.90
C ALA A 177 1.90 -2.87 -14.94
N GLU A 178 2.34 -4.09 -15.18
CA GLU A 178 3.29 -4.42 -16.24
C GLU A 178 2.74 -4.01 -17.61
N TYR A 179 1.49 -4.39 -17.92
CA TYR A 179 0.82 -3.98 -19.15
C TYR A 179 0.76 -2.44 -19.28
N GLY A 180 0.39 -1.74 -18.20
CA GLY A 180 0.36 -0.27 -18.16
C GLY A 180 1.72 0.34 -18.49
N THR A 181 2.81 -0.20 -17.95
CA THR A 181 4.17 0.27 -18.22
C THR A 181 4.60 -0.02 -19.67
N GLN A 182 4.37 -1.24 -20.16
CA GLN A 182 4.74 -1.66 -21.52
C GLN A 182 4.02 -0.84 -22.61
N ASN A 183 2.80 -0.37 -22.32
CA ASN A 183 1.97 0.41 -23.24
C ASN A 183 1.98 1.91 -22.93
N GLN A 184 2.94 2.40 -22.13
CA GLN A 184 3.19 3.82 -21.87
C GLN A 184 2.00 4.58 -21.23
N TYR A 185 1.25 3.89 -20.36
CA TYR A 185 0.10 4.45 -19.65
C TYR A 185 0.44 5.10 -18.29
N VAL A 186 1.72 5.21 -17.97
CA VAL A 186 2.24 5.82 -16.74
C VAL A 186 3.31 6.84 -17.10
N ASP A 187 3.26 8.00 -16.45
CA ASP A 187 4.24 9.07 -16.67
C ASP A 187 5.50 8.92 -15.81
N GLU A 188 6.49 9.81 -16.03
CA GLU A 188 7.75 9.80 -15.28
C GLU A 188 7.56 10.11 -13.78
N GLU A 189 6.44 10.75 -13.42
CA GLU A 189 6.04 11.06 -12.05
C GLU A 189 5.22 9.91 -11.40
N ASN A 190 5.04 8.80 -12.10
CA ASN A 190 4.26 7.63 -11.70
C ASN A 190 2.74 7.85 -11.62
N ASN A 191 2.20 8.82 -12.33
CA ASN A 191 0.76 8.97 -12.48
C ASN A 191 0.24 8.08 -13.59
N THR A 192 -0.87 7.38 -13.32
CA THR A 192 -1.58 6.60 -14.36
C THR A 192 -2.42 7.54 -15.22
N TYR A 193 -2.22 7.53 -16.53
CA TYR A 193 -3.02 8.33 -17.45
C TYR A 193 -4.48 7.86 -17.51
N TRP A 194 -5.40 8.80 -17.70
CA TRP A 194 -6.82 8.48 -17.92
C TRP A 194 -7.06 7.63 -19.19
N ALA A 195 -6.18 7.74 -20.18
CA ALA A 195 -6.20 6.85 -21.35
C ALA A 195 -6.11 5.36 -20.96
N PHE A 196 -5.41 5.03 -19.87
CA PHE A 196 -5.36 3.68 -19.33
C PHE A 196 -6.77 3.14 -19.00
N MET A 197 -7.59 3.97 -18.33
CA MET A 197 -8.94 3.58 -17.95
C MET A 197 -9.81 3.37 -19.19
N GLN A 198 -9.67 4.24 -20.19
CA GLN A 198 -10.49 4.18 -21.39
C GLN A 198 -10.11 3.02 -22.35
N GLU A 199 -8.83 2.64 -22.40
CA GLU A 199 -8.29 1.80 -23.48
C GLU A 199 -7.83 0.42 -23.00
N ALA A 200 -7.20 0.33 -21.81
CA ALA A 200 -6.51 -0.89 -21.40
C ALA A 200 -7.48 -2.07 -21.19
N GLY A 201 -8.73 -1.81 -20.79
CA GLY A 201 -9.76 -2.83 -20.62
C GLY A 201 -9.95 -3.75 -21.84
N LYS A 202 -9.68 -3.25 -23.05
CA LYS A 202 -9.76 -4.04 -24.29
C LYS A 202 -8.81 -5.23 -24.31
N ASN A 203 -7.64 -5.13 -23.66
CA ASN A 203 -6.70 -6.24 -23.53
C ASN A 203 -7.32 -7.45 -22.83
N TRP A 204 -8.33 -7.22 -21.98
CA TRP A 204 -9.07 -8.25 -21.27
C TRP A 204 -10.48 -8.46 -21.83
N GLY A 205 -10.78 -7.99 -23.05
CA GLY A 205 -12.09 -8.14 -23.67
C GLY A 205 -13.20 -7.40 -22.91
N LEU A 206 -12.86 -6.22 -22.39
CA LEU A 206 -13.81 -5.29 -21.76
C LEU A 206 -14.05 -4.10 -22.67
N SER A 207 -15.27 -3.59 -22.62
CA SER A 207 -15.62 -2.27 -23.15
C SER A 207 -15.93 -1.34 -21.98
N CYS A 208 -15.73 -0.04 -22.19
CA CYS A 208 -16.20 0.97 -21.26
C CYS A 208 -16.69 2.23 -21.96
N TYR A 209 -17.54 2.96 -21.27
CA TYR A 209 -17.87 4.34 -21.63
C TYR A 209 -17.58 5.27 -20.44
N SER A 210 -17.27 6.52 -20.76
CA SER A 210 -17.00 7.55 -19.75
C SER A 210 -18.15 8.54 -19.66
N GLY A 211 -18.52 8.95 -18.46
CA GLY A 211 -19.53 9.99 -18.25
C GLY A 211 -19.88 10.14 -16.77
N PHE A 212 -20.22 11.36 -16.35
CA PHE A 212 -20.78 11.55 -15.02
C PHE A 212 -22.20 11.00 -14.99
N LEU A 213 -22.45 10.08 -14.07
CA LEU A 213 -23.76 9.48 -13.85
C LEU A 213 -24.49 10.21 -12.72
N SER A 214 -25.80 10.39 -12.85
CA SER A 214 -26.68 10.62 -11.70
C SER A 214 -26.66 9.42 -10.75
N GLU A 215 -27.19 9.58 -9.53
CA GLU A 215 -27.31 8.46 -8.59
C GLU A 215 -28.20 7.35 -9.17
N GLU A 216 -29.27 7.72 -9.86
CA GLU A 216 -30.18 6.77 -10.50
C GLU A 216 -29.50 5.98 -11.63
N GLU A 217 -28.71 6.65 -12.49
CA GLU A 217 -27.95 5.99 -13.55
C GLU A 217 -26.85 5.08 -12.98
N LEU A 218 -26.11 5.56 -11.98
CA LEU A 218 -25.09 4.77 -11.29
C LEU A 218 -25.70 3.51 -10.65
N SER A 219 -26.84 3.66 -9.98
CA SER A 219 -27.57 2.54 -9.37
C SER A 219 -27.98 1.51 -10.41
N ALA A 220 -28.47 1.95 -11.58
CA ALA A 220 -28.87 1.07 -12.67
C ALA A 220 -27.68 0.28 -13.25
N GLU A 221 -26.54 0.96 -13.49
CA GLU A 221 -25.32 0.30 -13.99
C GLU A 221 -24.77 -0.74 -13.00
N LEU A 222 -24.66 -0.37 -11.72
CA LEU A 222 -24.18 -1.29 -10.69
C LEU A 222 -25.13 -2.48 -10.49
N SER A 223 -26.44 -2.27 -10.61
CA SER A 223 -27.45 -3.34 -10.54
C SER A 223 -27.41 -4.28 -11.75
N ALA A 224 -26.95 -3.79 -12.91
CA ALA A 224 -26.71 -4.60 -14.10
C ALA A 224 -25.39 -5.40 -14.04
N GLY A 225 -24.61 -5.22 -12.97
CA GLY A 225 -23.30 -5.87 -12.80
C GLY A 225 -22.16 -5.14 -13.52
N HIS A 226 -22.34 -3.86 -13.86
CA HIS A 226 -21.33 -3.04 -14.51
C HIS A 226 -20.55 -2.22 -13.47
N PRO A 227 -19.33 -2.64 -13.07
CA PRO A 227 -18.53 -1.88 -12.12
C PRO A 227 -18.04 -0.56 -12.72
N VAL A 228 -17.83 0.43 -11.85
CA VAL A 228 -17.40 1.77 -12.27
C VAL A 228 -16.06 2.10 -11.63
N ILE A 229 -15.05 2.40 -12.44
CA ILE A 229 -13.80 3.00 -11.93
C ILE A 229 -14.00 4.52 -11.87
N CYS A 230 -13.67 5.12 -10.73
CA CYS A 230 -13.74 6.56 -10.55
C CYS A 230 -12.35 7.14 -10.28
N SER A 231 -12.02 8.25 -10.94
CA SER A 231 -10.92 9.12 -10.52
C SER A 231 -11.47 10.07 -9.45
N MET A 232 -10.88 10.03 -8.27
CA MET A 232 -11.22 10.87 -7.12
C MET A 232 -10.20 12.00 -6.98
N GLY A 233 -10.70 13.19 -6.67
CA GLY A 233 -9.90 14.31 -6.19
C GLY A 233 -9.85 14.37 -4.66
N PRO A 234 -9.38 15.50 -4.09
CA PRO A 234 -9.18 15.62 -2.65
C PRO A 234 -10.47 15.45 -1.85
N GLY A 235 -10.40 14.69 -0.76
CA GLY A 235 -11.52 14.41 0.15
C GLY A 235 -11.28 13.14 1.00
N TYR A 236 -12.26 12.24 1.05
CA TYR A 236 -12.21 11.07 1.92
C TYR A 236 -11.21 10.00 1.48
N PHE A 237 -10.98 9.89 0.17
CA PHE A 237 -10.14 8.82 -0.41
C PHE A 237 -8.68 9.23 -0.58
N THR A 238 -8.42 10.53 -0.75
CA THR A 238 -7.09 11.05 -1.09
C THR A 238 -7.05 12.55 -0.82
N GLN A 239 -5.84 13.11 -0.75
CA GLN A 239 -5.64 14.57 -0.74
C GLN A 239 -5.19 15.12 -2.10
N ASN A 240 -4.91 14.23 -3.06
CA ASN A 240 -4.46 14.58 -4.40
C ASN A 240 -5.40 13.93 -5.42
N GLY A 241 -4.95 12.86 -6.09
CA GLY A 241 -5.73 12.00 -6.96
C GLY A 241 -5.72 10.55 -6.45
N HIS A 242 -6.75 9.78 -6.77
CA HIS A 242 -6.83 8.35 -6.49
C HIS A 242 -7.85 7.64 -7.38
N PHE A 243 -7.67 6.35 -7.64
CA PHE A 243 -8.66 5.53 -8.32
C PHE A 243 -9.33 4.58 -7.33
N ILE A 244 -10.64 4.41 -7.47
CA ILE A 244 -11.44 3.44 -6.72
C ILE A 244 -12.38 2.70 -7.67
N VAL A 245 -12.97 1.58 -7.21
CA VAL A 245 -14.01 0.86 -7.95
C VAL A 245 -15.31 0.89 -7.16
N MET A 246 -16.41 1.31 -7.79
CA MET A 246 -17.77 1.09 -7.28
C MET A 246 -18.27 -0.26 -7.79
N THR A 247 -18.72 -1.12 -6.88
CA THR A 247 -18.98 -2.55 -7.17
C THR A 247 -20.39 -3.03 -6.80
N GLY A 248 -21.24 -2.14 -6.31
CA GLY A 248 -22.62 -2.46 -5.98
C GLY A 248 -23.37 -1.26 -5.40
N TYR A 249 -24.69 -1.32 -5.49
CA TYR A 249 -25.60 -0.33 -4.93
C TYR A 249 -26.76 -1.04 -4.23
N GLU A 250 -27.02 -0.71 -2.98
CA GLU A 250 -28.14 -1.28 -2.22
C GLU A 250 -28.68 -0.22 -1.24
N ASN A 251 -29.99 0.04 -1.28
CA ASN A 251 -30.68 0.92 -0.33
C ASN A 251 -30.05 2.32 -0.15
N GLY A 252 -29.62 2.99 -1.23
CA GLY A 252 -28.97 4.31 -1.14
C GLY A 252 -27.46 4.25 -0.89
N GLN A 253 -26.90 3.05 -0.75
CA GLN A 253 -25.52 2.83 -0.33
C GLN A 253 -24.71 2.17 -1.46
N ILE A 254 -23.56 2.77 -1.77
CA ILE A 254 -22.58 2.31 -2.74
C ILE A 254 -21.52 1.49 -2.01
N ARG A 255 -21.25 0.28 -2.51
CA ARG A 255 -20.08 -0.51 -2.12
C ARG A 255 -18.88 -0.08 -2.96
N ILE A 256 -17.76 0.20 -2.30
CA ILE A 256 -16.53 0.68 -2.92
C ILE A 256 -15.39 -0.28 -2.58
N ASN A 257 -14.60 -0.64 -3.58
CA ASN A 257 -13.29 -1.25 -3.39
C ASN A 257 -12.24 -0.14 -3.61
N ASP A 258 -11.61 0.29 -2.52
CA ASP A 258 -10.51 1.24 -2.51
C ASP A 258 -9.19 0.46 -2.46
N PRO A 259 -8.34 0.51 -3.52
CA PRO A 259 -7.13 -0.29 -3.60
C PRO A 259 -6.07 0.10 -2.55
N PHE A 260 -6.21 1.25 -1.89
CA PHE A 260 -5.24 1.71 -0.89
C PHE A 260 -5.76 1.60 0.55
N SER A 261 -7.08 1.47 0.75
CA SER A 261 -7.69 1.50 2.09
C SER A 261 -8.71 0.38 2.30
N THR A 262 -8.35 -0.57 3.16
CA THR A 262 -9.27 -1.59 3.67
C THR A 262 -10.38 -0.97 4.51
N GLU A 263 -10.13 0.17 5.17
CA GLU A 263 -11.13 0.89 5.97
C GLU A 263 -12.21 1.50 5.07
N ASN A 264 -11.82 2.17 3.98
CA ASN A 264 -12.78 2.73 3.02
C ASN A 264 -13.58 1.63 2.33
N SER A 265 -12.95 0.48 2.08
CA SER A 265 -13.58 -0.70 1.48
C SER A 265 -14.48 -1.47 2.45
N GLY A 266 -14.25 -1.34 3.76
CA GLY A 266 -15.01 -2.02 4.82
C GLY A 266 -16.33 -1.35 5.16
N ARG A 267 -16.66 -0.23 4.50
CA ARG A 267 -17.93 0.49 4.69
C ARG A 267 -18.58 0.83 3.35
N THR A 268 -19.83 1.24 3.42
CA THR A 268 -20.59 1.73 2.27
C THR A 268 -20.75 3.25 2.33
N TRP A 269 -21.04 3.86 1.18
CA TRP A 269 -21.06 5.31 0.99
C TRP A 269 -22.33 5.77 0.30
N THR A 270 -22.87 6.91 0.66
CA THR A 270 -23.93 7.55 -0.14
C THR A 270 -23.33 8.27 -1.34
N TYR A 271 -24.11 8.42 -2.42
CA TYR A 271 -23.69 9.22 -3.57
C TYR A 271 -23.36 10.67 -3.16
N GLY A 272 -24.22 11.27 -2.33
CA GLY A 272 -24.04 12.63 -1.82
C GLY A 272 -22.72 12.86 -1.08
N GLU A 273 -22.21 11.88 -0.33
CA GLU A 273 -20.92 12.00 0.39
C GLU A 273 -19.72 12.14 -0.55
N ILE A 274 -19.77 11.53 -1.73
CA ILE A 274 -18.57 11.33 -2.56
C ILE A 274 -18.63 12.01 -3.92
N HIS A 275 -19.82 12.38 -4.42
CA HIS A 275 -19.99 12.88 -5.79
C HIS A 275 -19.13 14.11 -6.12
N ASP A 276 -18.99 15.06 -5.19
CA ASP A 276 -18.16 16.28 -5.37
C ASP A 276 -16.66 15.98 -5.55
N GLN A 277 -16.21 14.80 -5.11
CA GLN A 277 -14.82 14.36 -5.23
C GLN A 277 -14.55 13.68 -6.58
N ILE A 278 -15.58 13.23 -7.30
CA ILE A 278 -15.44 12.51 -8.56
C ILE A 278 -14.94 13.48 -9.65
N LYS A 279 -13.86 13.10 -10.34
CA LYS A 279 -13.26 13.83 -11.46
C LYS A 279 -13.51 13.18 -12.81
N ALA A 280 -13.69 11.87 -12.82
CA ALA A 280 -14.04 11.09 -14.00
C ALA A 280 -14.60 9.72 -13.57
N MET A 281 -15.40 9.12 -14.44
CA MET A 281 -16.00 7.79 -14.24
C MET A 281 -15.90 6.99 -15.53
N TRP A 282 -15.64 5.69 -15.41
CA TRP A 282 -15.64 4.71 -16.49
C TRP A 282 -16.45 3.49 -16.07
N VAL A 283 -17.51 3.21 -16.82
CA VAL A 283 -18.41 2.07 -16.58
C VAL A 283 -17.97 0.92 -17.45
N TYR A 284 -17.71 -0.25 -16.85
CA TYR A 284 -17.16 -1.41 -17.55
C TYR A 284 -18.17 -2.54 -17.68
N GLN A 285 -18.08 -3.23 -18.81
CA GLN A 285 -18.82 -4.45 -19.09
C GLN A 285 -17.99 -5.35 -20.00
N ILE A 286 -18.42 -6.61 -20.15
CA ILE A 286 -17.83 -7.52 -21.14
C ILE A 286 -18.05 -6.97 -22.54
N ASP A 287 -16.99 -6.95 -23.35
CA ASP A 287 -17.10 -6.62 -24.76
C ASP A 287 -17.90 -7.71 -25.48
N GLN A 288 -18.97 -7.32 -26.16
CA GLN A 288 -19.88 -8.25 -26.84
C GLN A 288 -19.49 -8.51 -28.31
N GLY A 289 -18.40 -7.90 -28.80
CA GLY A 289 -17.80 -8.20 -30.11
C GLY A 289 -17.32 -6.99 -30.89
#